data_AF-A0A6L3GNL7-F1
#
_entry.id   AF-A0A6L3GNL7-F1
#
_cell.length_a   1.000
_cell.length_b   1.000
_cell.length_c   1.000
_cell.angle_alpha   90.00
_cell.angle_beta   90.00
_cell.angle_gamma   90.00
#
_symmetry.space_group_name_H-M   'P 1'
#
loop_
_entity.id
_entity.type
_entity.pdbx_description
1 polymer ?
#
loop_
_entity_poly.entity_id
_entity_poly.type
_entity_poly.pdbx_seq_one_letter_code
_entity_poly.pdbx_strand_id
1 'polypeptide(L)'
;MDAKKITEDYQDWHNIAELRLLGLSRSQIAKKLQLPPGRVMRLSRLNVDELLQHGNRPRPSYSCRLDPYEESVKHLLITCPYYSSTQIHEYLKEN
;
A
#
# COMPACT_ATOMS: atom_id res chain seq x y z
N MET A 1 2.29 -14.43 7.01
CA MET A 1 2.11 -14.44 5.54
C MET A 1 1.11 -15.54 5.20
N ASP A 2 0.05 -15.22 4.46
CA ASP A 2 -0.79 -16.26 3.87
C ASP A 2 -0.10 -16.77 2.60
N ALA A 3 0.61 -17.90 2.72
CA ALA A 3 1.30 -18.54 1.59
C ALA A 3 0.36 -18.75 0.39
N LYS A 4 -0.92 -19.04 0.66
CA LYS A 4 -1.98 -19.19 -0.34
C LYS A 4 -2.14 -17.96 -1.23
N LYS A 5 -2.08 -16.76 -0.66
CA LYS A 5 -2.27 -15.50 -1.39
C LYS A 5 -1.12 -15.19 -2.35
N ILE A 6 0.11 -15.52 -1.96
CA ILE A 6 1.28 -15.34 -2.82
C ILE A 6 1.20 -16.29 -4.01
N THR A 7 0.79 -17.54 -3.78
CA THR A 7 0.60 -18.53 -4.85
C THR A 7 -0.50 -18.11 -5.83
N GLU A 8 -1.63 -17.59 -5.34
CA GLU A 8 -2.71 -17.08 -6.18
C GLU A 8 -2.29 -15.87 -7.02
N ASP A 9 -1.60 -14.89 -6.41
CA ASP A 9 -1.12 -13.71 -7.12
C ASP A 9 -0.04 -14.07 -8.16
N TYR A 10 0.80 -15.08 -7.88
CA TYR A 10 1.77 -15.63 -8.84
C TYR A 10 1.08 -16.30 -10.03
N GLN A 11 0.08 -17.14 -9.78
CA GLN A 11 -0.65 -17.83 -10.84
C GLN A 11 -1.38 -16.84 -11.75
N ASP A 12 -2.06 -15.85 -11.18
CA ASP A 12 -2.75 -14.80 -11.94
C ASP A 12 -1.78 -13.99 -12.77
N TRP A 13 -0.64 -13.58 -12.18
CA TRP A 13 0.40 -12.83 -12.88
C TRP A 13 0.96 -13.60 -14.08
N HIS A 14 1.26 -14.89 -13.89
CA HIS A 14 1.78 -15.77 -14.95
C HIS A 14 0.77 -15.89 -16.10
N ASN A 15 -0.49 -16.20 -15.78
CA ASN A 15 -1.56 -16.32 -16.78
C ASN A 15 -1.78 -15.00 -17.55
N ILE A 16 -1.70 -13.85 -16.88
CA ILE A 16 -1.79 -12.53 -17.52
C ILE A 16 -0.62 -12.32 -18.49
N ALA A 17 0.60 -12.69 -18.09
CA ALA A 17 1.78 -12.57 -18.94
C ALA A 17 1.68 -13.43 -20.20
N GLU A 18 1.25 -14.69 -20.07
CA GLU A 18 1.03 -15.59 -21.21
C GLU A 18 -0.04 -15.05 -22.18
N LEU A 19 -1.19 -14.61 -21.67
CA LEU A 19 -2.25 -14.07 -22.52
C LEU A 19 -1.83 -12.75 -23.20
N ARG A 20 -0.97 -11.95 -22.56
CA ARG A 20 -0.39 -10.75 -23.16
C ARG A 20 0.58 -11.09 -24.28
N LEU A 21 1.40 -12.13 -24.13
CA LEU A 21 2.28 -12.64 -25.19
C LEU A 21 1.47 -13.15 -26.40
N LEU A 22 0.29 -13.71 -26.16
CA LEU A 22 -0.67 -14.09 -27.21
C LEU A 22 -1.40 -12.88 -27.86
N GLY A 23 -1.05 -11.65 -27.48
CA GLY A 23 -1.59 -10.43 -28.07
C GLY A 23 -2.96 -9.99 -27.56
N LEU A 24 -3.47 -10.58 -26.46
CA LEU A 24 -4.75 -10.16 -25.90
C LEU A 24 -4.63 -8.80 -25.21
N SER A 25 -5.65 -7.96 -25.40
CA SER A 25 -5.79 -6.70 -24.66
C SER A 25 -6.14 -6.95 -23.18
N ARG A 26 -5.80 -6.01 -22.30
CA ARG A 26 -6.09 -6.11 -20.85
C ARG A 26 -7.57 -6.38 -20.55
N SER A 27 -8.48 -5.81 -21.33
CA SER A 27 -9.93 -6.04 -21.20
C SER A 27 -10.33 -7.46 -21.58
N GLN A 28 -9.73 -8.04 -22.61
CA GLN A 28 -9.94 -9.44 -23.00
C GLN A 28 -9.36 -10.40 -21.97
N ILE A 29 -8.17 -10.10 -21.43
CA ILE A 29 -7.54 -10.87 -20.36
C ILE A 29 -8.42 -10.87 -19.11
N ALA A 30 -8.92 -9.70 -18.68
CA ALA A 30 -9.82 -9.58 -17.53
C ALA A 30 -11.09 -10.44 -17.70
N LYS A 31 -11.70 -10.41 -18.90
CA LYS A 31 -12.85 -11.27 -19.22
C LYS A 31 -12.50 -12.75 -19.21
N LYS A 32 -11.36 -13.13 -19.79
CA LYS A 32 -10.94 -14.54 -19.93
C LYS A 32 -10.56 -15.17 -18.59
N LEU A 33 -9.87 -14.43 -17.73
CA LEU A 33 -9.45 -14.88 -16.40
C LEU A 33 -10.52 -14.61 -15.32
N GLN A 34 -11.63 -13.94 -15.66
CA GLN A 34 -12.65 -13.50 -14.71
C GLN A 34 -12.08 -12.67 -13.55
N LEU A 35 -11.03 -11.89 -13.83
CA LEU A 35 -10.36 -11.05 -12.84
C LEU A 35 -10.85 -9.60 -12.93
N PRO A 36 -10.90 -8.87 -11.81
CA PRO A 36 -11.17 -7.44 -11.83
C PRO A 36 -10.16 -6.70 -12.73
N PRO A 37 -10.59 -5.72 -13.55
CA PRO A 37 -9.68 -4.96 -14.41
C PRO A 37 -8.51 -4.30 -13.65
N GLY A 38 -8.77 -3.83 -12.43
CA GLY A 38 -7.73 -3.27 -11.55
C GLY A 38 -6.69 -4.30 -11.10
N ARG A 39 -7.08 -5.57 -10.91
CA ARG A 39 -6.16 -6.67 -10.59
C ARG A 39 -5.26 -6.99 -11.77
N VAL A 40 -5.83 -7.09 -12.98
CA VAL A 40 -5.05 -7.27 -14.22
C VAL A 40 -4.09 -6.11 -14.46
N MET A 41 -4.54 -4.88 -14.29
CA MET A 41 -3.72 -3.68 -14.44
C MET A 41 -2.56 -3.64 -13.43
N ARG A 42 -2.82 -3.98 -12.16
CA ARG A 42 -1.79 -4.02 -11.12
C ARG A 42 -0.76 -5.11 -11.40
N LEU A 43 -1.20 -6.35 -11.62
CA LEU A 43 -0.30 -7.48 -11.85
C LEU A 43 0.51 -7.31 -13.14
N SER A 44 -0.08 -6.78 -14.22
CA SER A 44 0.63 -6.56 -15.49
C SER A 44 1.77 -5.52 -15.42
N ARG A 45 1.86 -4.75 -14.32
CA ARG A 45 2.92 -3.76 -14.08
C ARG A 45 4.05 -4.28 -13.20
N LEU A 46 3.86 -5.42 -12.53
CA LEU A 46 4.84 -5.97 -11.60
C LEU A 46 5.81 -6.90 -12.33
N ASN A 47 7.06 -6.88 -11.91
CA ASN A 47 8.01 -7.95 -12.23
C ASN A 47 7.95 -9.06 -11.16
N VAL A 48 8.56 -10.22 -11.44
CA VAL A 48 8.56 -11.39 -10.52
C VAL A 48 9.06 -11.01 -9.14
N ASP A 49 10.16 -10.25 -9.04
CA ASP A 49 10.70 -9.81 -7.75
C ASP A 49 9.74 -8.91 -6.98
N GLU A 50 9.06 -8.00 -7.67
CA GLU A 50 8.08 -7.10 -7.04
C GLU A 50 6.82 -7.83 -6.59
N LEU A 51 6.43 -8.88 -7.33
CA LEU A 51 5.30 -9.74 -7.01
C LEU A 51 5.58 -10.54 -5.73
N LEU A 52 6.76 -11.16 -5.64
CA LEU A 52 7.20 -11.92 -4.46
C LEU A 52 7.42 -11.00 -3.25
N GLN A 53 7.85 -9.77 -3.48
CA GLN A 53 7.96 -8.74 -2.44
C GLN A 53 6.61 -8.12 -2.06
N HIS A 54 5.52 -8.33 -2.79
CA HIS A 54 4.24 -7.67 -2.50
C HIS A 54 3.61 -8.11 -1.15
N GLY A 55 4.08 -9.22 -0.57
CA GLY A 55 3.77 -9.63 0.81
C GLY A 55 4.73 -9.05 1.87
N ASN A 56 5.82 -8.41 1.45
CA ASN A 56 6.93 -7.91 2.26
C ASN A 56 7.25 -6.42 2.05
N ARG A 57 6.61 -5.74 1.09
CA ARG A 57 6.67 -4.27 1.03
C ARG A 57 6.08 -3.82 2.36
N PRO A 58 6.86 -3.13 3.22
CA PRO A 58 6.23 -2.29 4.22
C PRO A 58 5.17 -1.51 3.46
N ARG A 59 3.94 -1.39 3.99
CA ARG A 59 3.03 -0.34 3.49
C ARG A 59 3.92 0.88 3.29
N PRO A 60 3.90 1.54 2.11
CA PRO A 60 4.72 2.72 1.92
C PRO A 60 4.53 3.50 3.19
N SER A 61 5.64 3.71 3.91
CA SER A 61 5.61 4.50 5.13
C SER A 61 5.20 5.86 4.63
N TYR A 62 3.89 6.08 4.52
CA TYR A 62 3.34 7.39 4.76
C TYR A 62 3.85 7.64 6.15
N SER A 63 5.03 8.28 6.25
CA SER A 63 5.42 9.00 7.44
C SER A 63 4.13 9.68 7.85
N CYS A 64 3.54 9.23 8.95
CA CYS A 64 2.30 9.82 9.39
C CYS A 64 2.60 11.30 9.44
N ARG A 65 1.72 12.14 8.88
CA ARG A 65 1.98 13.59 8.82
C ARG A 65 2.29 14.19 10.21
N LEU A 66 1.96 13.44 11.25
CA LEU A 66 2.16 13.75 12.65
C LEU A 66 3.47 13.22 13.26
N ASP A 67 4.21 12.34 12.58
CA ASP A 67 5.49 11.79 13.08
C ASP A 67 6.48 12.90 13.50
N PRO A 68 6.65 14.00 12.74
CA PRO A 68 7.56 15.08 13.16
C PRO A 68 7.14 15.79 14.45
N TYR A 69 5.87 15.72 14.85
CA TYR A 69 5.33 16.39 16.03
C TYR A 69 5.27 15.47 17.26
N GLU A 70 5.64 14.19 17.14
CA GLU A 70 5.53 13.21 18.22
C GLU A 70 6.27 13.68 19.48
N GLU A 71 7.50 14.15 19.33
CA GLU A 71 8.33 14.58 20.45
C GLU A 71 7.80 15.87 21.09
N SER A 72 7.33 16.82 20.27
CA SER A 72 6.71 18.06 20.75
C SER A 72 5.45 17.79 21.55
N VAL A 73 4.60 16.86 21.10
CA VAL A 73 3.38 16.44 21.82
C VAL A 73 3.73 15.75 23.13
N LYS A 74 4.71 14.82 23.13
CA LYS A 74 5.17 14.18 24.37
C LYS A 74 5.66 15.20 25.39
N HIS A 75 6.51 16.14 24.95
CA HIS A 75 7.03 17.19 25.80
C HIS A 75 5.90 18.06 26.39
N LEU A 76 4.95 18.50 25.56
CA LEU A 76 3.79 19.29 26.00
C LEU A 76 2.92 18.55 27.01
N LEU A 77 2.68 17.25 26.81
CA LEU A 77 1.90 16.45 27.75
C LEU A 77 2.63 16.25 29.09
N ILE A 78 3.97 16.21 29.08
CA ILE A 78 4.79 16.14 30.30
C ILE A 78 4.80 17.50 31.03
N THR A 79 5.02 18.61 30.31
CA THR A 79 5.16 19.93 30.93
C THR A 79 3.82 20.58 31.27
N CYS A 80 2.79 20.28 30.50
CA CYS A 80 1.45 20.88 30.58
C CYS A 80 0.37 19.79 30.49
N PRO A 81 0.24 18.90 31.50
CA PRO A 81 -0.69 17.77 31.46
C PRO A 81 -2.17 18.17 31.43
N TYR A 82 -2.47 19.45 31.68
CA TYR A 82 -3.81 20.03 31.63
C TYR A 82 -4.19 20.57 30.24
N TYR A 83 -3.28 20.51 29.26
CA TYR A 83 -3.60 20.93 27.90
C TYR A 83 -4.56 19.95 27.23
N SER A 84 -5.62 20.50 26.64
CA SER A 84 -6.52 19.78 25.76
C SER A 84 -5.89 19.52 24.39
N SER A 85 -6.44 18.55 23.65
CA SER A 85 -6.00 18.26 22.28
C SER A 85 -6.08 19.48 21.35
N THR A 86 -7.07 20.35 21.54
CA THR A 86 -7.20 21.61 20.78
C THR A 86 -6.07 22.57 21.09
N GLN A 87 -5.68 22.73 22.35
CA GLN A 87 -4.57 23.60 22.76
C GLN A 87 -3.22 23.09 22.23
N ILE A 88 -3.02 21.76 22.26
CA ILE A 88 -1.84 21.14 21.64
C ILE A 88 -1.85 21.37 20.13
N HIS A 89 -3.00 21.24 19.46
CA HIS A 89 -3.10 21.47 18.02
C HIS A 89 -2.77 22.92 17.61
N GLU A 90 -3.32 23.92 18.31
CA GLU A 90 -2.99 25.32 18.03
C GLU A 90 -1.51 25.61 18.29
N TYR A 91 -0.93 25.07 19.37
CA TYR A 91 0.50 25.21 19.64
C TYR A 91 1.39 24.64 18.53
N LEU A 92 1.03 23.46 17.99
CA LEU A 92 1.73 22.84 16.86
C LEU A 92 1.53 23.54 15.51
N LYS A 93 0.54 24.43 15.41
CA LYS A 93 0.26 25.22 14.21
C LYS A 93 1.03 26.56 14.24
N GLU A 94 1.28 27.08 15.44
CA GLU A 94 2.03 28.32 15.66
C GLU A 94 3.56 28.14 15.62
N ASN A 95 4.07 26.89 15.69
CA ASN A 95 5.50 26.53 15.65
C ASN A 95 5.82 25.62 14.46
#